data_AF-A0A5B9FRP1-F1
#
_entry.id   AF-A0A5B9FRP1-F1
#
_cell.length_a   1.000
_cell.length_b   1.000
_cell.length_c   1.000
_cell.angle_alpha   90.00
_cell.angle_beta   90.00
_cell.angle_gamma   90.00
#
_symmetry.space_group_name_H-M   'P 1'
#
loop_
_entity.id
_entity.type
_entity.pdbx_description
1 polymer ?
#
loop_
_entity_poly.entity_id
_entity_poly.type
_entity_poly.pdbx_seq_one_letter_code
_entity_poly.pdbx_strand_id
1 'polypeptide(L)'
;MKRILFLFLLFSVGYGYAQNYPKYTTKRVKDTVFKQPEKIEDTKDVKEDPPASFKELYDIATDLNRSGRYEEAIAVYTEALALASPRWKYLIMQFRGLCYNRIKQYDQAINNFTDAIENCEFPHDNARGQLYLSRALSYGRRDREGDIERKCADLKKAREYGALEGDSALDTGCN
;
A
#
# COMPACT_ATOMS: atom_id res chain seq x y z
N MET A 1 21.10 -59.53 -43.35
CA MET A 1 20.10 -59.44 -44.44
C MET A 1 18.69 -59.43 -43.86
N LYS A 2 18.01 -58.28 -43.87
CA LYS A 2 16.60 -58.05 -44.27
C LYS A 2 16.19 -56.64 -43.81
N ARG A 3 15.65 -55.88 -44.77
CA ARG A 3 15.26 -54.47 -44.71
C ARG A 3 13.75 -54.37 -44.42
N ILE A 4 13.35 -53.43 -43.58
CA ILE A 4 12.01 -52.78 -43.52
C ILE A 4 12.36 -51.34 -43.06
N LEU A 5 12.39 -50.25 -43.84
CA LEU A 5 11.52 -49.61 -44.83
C LEU A 5 10.35 -48.79 -44.23
N PHE A 6 10.50 -47.45 -44.31
CA PHE A 6 9.52 -46.34 -44.25
C PHE A 6 8.76 -46.10 -42.92
N LEU A 7 8.36 -44.87 -42.49
CA LEU A 7 8.13 -43.57 -43.13
C LEU A 7 8.07 -42.46 -42.03
N PHE A 8 8.36 -41.22 -42.44
CA PHE A 8 8.42 -39.96 -41.66
C PHE A 8 7.05 -39.41 -41.18
N LEU A 9 7.14 -38.39 -40.30
CA LEU A 9 6.12 -37.41 -39.80
C LEU A 9 5.51 -37.80 -38.43
N LEU A 10 5.54 -36.99 -37.37
CA LEU A 10 5.28 -35.55 -37.29
C LEU A 10 6.02 -34.88 -36.11
N PHE A 11 6.49 -33.67 -36.39
CA PHE A 11 6.69 -32.52 -35.51
C PHE A 11 6.01 -32.63 -34.12
N SER A 12 6.79 -32.79 -33.05
CA SER A 12 6.43 -32.22 -31.75
C SER A 12 7.25 -30.95 -31.55
N VAL A 13 6.59 -29.88 -31.97
CA VAL A 13 6.69 -28.48 -31.57
C VAL A 13 7.59 -28.22 -30.35
N GLY A 14 8.47 -27.24 -30.54
CA GLY A 14 9.50 -26.80 -29.62
C GLY A 14 9.03 -26.68 -28.17
N TYR A 15 9.84 -27.26 -27.28
CA TYR A 15 9.94 -26.80 -25.90
C TYR A 15 10.28 -25.30 -25.95
N GLY A 16 9.26 -24.50 -25.68
CA GLY A 16 9.37 -23.06 -25.56
C GLY A 16 10.45 -22.71 -24.54
N TYR A 17 11.35 -21.86 -25.00
CA TYR A 17 12.33 -21.11 -24.23
C TYR A 17 11.87 -20.87 -22.79
N ALA A 18 12.52 -21.54 -21.83
CA ALA A 18 12.67 -20.95 -20.52
C ALA A 18 13.43 -19.64 -20.75
N GLN A 19 12.72 -18.51 -20.67
CA GLN A 19 13.37 -17.21 -20.73
C GLN A 19 14.31 -17.12 -19.52
N ASN A 20 15.60 -17.33 -19.77
CA ASN A 20 16.67 -16.98 -18.86
C ASN A 20 16.66 -15.46 -18.73
N TYR A 21 15.84 -14.94 -17.81
CA TYR A 21 15.98 -13.56 -17.37
C TYR A 21 17.40 -13.39 -16.82
N PRO A 22 18.16 -12.38 -17.26
CA PRO A 22 19.41 -12.05 -16.60
C PRO A 22 19.10 -11.86 -15.12
N LYS A 23 19.76 -12.64 -14.25
CA LYS A 23 19.72 -12.42 -12.80
C LYS A 23 20.39 -11.09 -12.54
N TYR A 24 19.62 -10.01 -12.54
CA TYR A 24 20.09 -8.74 -12.03
C TYR A 24 20.34 -8.91 -10.54
N THR A 25 21.61 -8.92 -10.16
CA THR A 25 22.02 -8.68 -8.78
C THR A 25 21.67 -7.23 -8.48
N THR A 26 20.44 -6.99 -8.01
CA THR A 26 20.09 -5.70 -7.44
C THR A 26 20.97 -5.51 -6.22
N LYS A 27 21.98 -4.64 -6.32
CA LYS A 27 22.69 -4.13 -5.15
C LYS A 27 21.63 -3.40 -4.33
N ARG A 28 21.14 -4.02 -3.25
CA ARG A 28 20.11 -3.46 -2.38
C ARG A 28 20.67 -2.12 -1.88
N VAL A 29 20.14 -1.01 -2.40
CA VAL A 29 20.41 0.32 -1.85
C VAL A 29 19.88 0.26 -0.42
N LYS A 30 20.78 0.35 0.56
CA LYS A 30 20.45 0.20 1.99
C LYS A 30 19.53 1.32 2.52
N ASP A 31 19.29 2.34 1.72
CA ASP A 31 18.42 3.46 2.03
C ASP A 31 17.03 3.22 1.44
N THR A 32 16.40 2.10 1.80
CA THR A 32 14.94 1.99 1.61
C THR A 32 14.28 3.03 2.51
N VAL A 33 13.66 4.02 1.87
CA VAL A 33 12.83 5.12 2.41
C VAL A 33 11.72 4.67 3.38
N PHE A 34 11.51 3.36 3.54
CA PHE A 34 10.57 2.77 4.48
C PHE A 34 11.33 1.92 5.51
N LYS A 35 11.41 2.38 6.76
CA LYS A 35 11.91 1.60 7.90
C LYS A 35 11.04 0.34 8.03
N GLN A 36 11.68 -0.85 8.00
CA GLN A 36 11.01 -2.08 8.43
C GLN A 36 10.64 -1.90 9.91
N PRO A 37 9.38 -2.19 10.32
CA PRO A 37 8.95 -1.95 11.68
C PRO A 37 9.89 -2.69 12.66
N GLU A 38 10.31 -1.96 13.69
CA GLU A 38 11.13 -2.49 14.78
C GLU A 38 10.39 -3.67 15.42
N LYS A 39 11.14 -4.70 15.80
CA LYS A 39 10.59 -5.93 16.38
C LYS A 39 9.88 -5.56 17.69
N ILE A 40 8.55 -5.53 17.65
CA ILE A 40 7.69 -5.17 18.79
C ILE A 40 8.00 -6.16 19.92
N GLU A 41 8.55 -5.67 21.04
CA GLU A 41 8.61 -6.44 22.29
C GLU A 41 7.19 -6.88 22.66
N ASP A 42 7.02 -8.17 22.97
CA ASP A 42 5.74 -8.77 23.33
C ASP A 42 5.15 -8.06 24.56
N THR A 43 4.38 -7.01 24.30
CA THR A 43 3.49 -6.40 25.25
C THR A 43 2.34 -7.36 25.49
N LYS A 44 2.01 -7.58 26.76
CA LYS A 44 0.90 -8.43 27.23
C LYS A 44 -0.48 -7.82 26.93
N ASP A 45 -0.63 -7.14 25.81
CA ASP A 45 -1.94 -6.84 25.25
C ASP A 45 -2.41 -8.07 24.51
N VAL A 46 -3.55 -8.62 24.93
CA VAL A 46 -4.20 -9.72 24.22
C VAL A 46 -4.40 -9.26 22.77
N LYS A 47 -3.61 -9.83 21.85
CA LYS A 47 -3.73 -9.61 20.40
C LYS A 47 -5.13 -10.10 20.01
N GLU A 48 -6.08 -9.18 19.94
CA GLU A 48 -7.41 -9.48 19.44
C GLU A 48 -7.27 -9.74 17.95
N ASP A 49 -7.40 -11.01 17.57
CA ASP A 49 -7.35 -11.39 16.16
C ASP A 49 -8.48 -10.68 15.41
N PRO A 50 -8.20 -10.13 14.21
CA PRO A 50 -9.25 -9.51 13.42
C PRO A 50 -10.35 -10.54 13.15
N PRO A 51 -11.64 -10.13 13.11
CA PRO A 51 -12.72 -11.02 12.70
C PRO A 51 -12.37 -11.72 11.39
N ALA A 52 -12.61 -13.03 11.29
CA ALA A 52 -12.23 -13.80 10.11
C ALA A 52 -12.80 -13.21 8.80
N SER A 53 -14.04 -12.72 8.85
CA SER A 53 -14.70 -12.02 7.76
C SER A 53 -14.02 -10.69 7.38
N PHE A 54 -13.53 -9.93 8.36
CA PHE A 54 -12.73 -8.73 8.11
C PHE A 54 -11.42 -9.09 7.40
N LYS A 55 -10.72 -10.13 7.87
CA LYS A 55 -9.44 -10.54 7.28
C LYS A 55 -9.61 -10.96 5.82
N GLU A 56 -10.64 -11.73 5.52
CA GLU A 56 -10.94 -12.16 4.15
C GLU A 56 -11.20 -10.96 3.22
N LEU A 57 -12.06 -10.03 3.64
CA LEU A 57 -12.35 -8.82 2.86
C LEU A 57 -11.10 -7.94 2.67
N TYR A 58 -10.28 -7.82 3.71
CA TYR A 58 -9.02 -7.09 3.62
C TYR A 58 -8.07 -7.72 2.59
N ASP A 59 -7.88 -9.04 2.64
CA ASP A 59 -7.02 -9.76 1.71
C ASP A 59 -7.52 -9.56 0.25
N ILE A 60 -8.82 -9.73 0.00
CA ILE A 60 -9.45 -9.48 -1.32
C ILE A 60 -9.20 -8.05 -1.80
N ALA A 61 -9.48 -7.05 -0.96
CA ALA A 61 -9.33 -5.65 -1.32
C ALA A 61 -7.87 -5.29 -1.62
N THR A 62 -6.91 -5.85 -0.88
CA THR A 62 -5.49 -5.63 -1.14
C THR A 62 -5.03 -6.24 -2.46
N ASP A 63 -5.55 -7.42 -2.83
CA ASP A 63 -5.23 -8.07 -4.11
C ASP A 63 -5.84 -7.34 -5.30
N LEU A 64 -7.07 -6.82 -5.16
CA LEU A 64 -7.68 -5.93 -6.15
C LEU A 64 -6.86 -4.65 -6.34
N ASN A 65 -6.43 -4.01 -5.24
CA ASN A 65 -5.58 -2.83 -5.27
C ASN A 65 -4.23 -3.10 -5.96
N ARG A 66 -3.57 -4.22 -5.65
CA ARG A 66 -2.32 -4.64 -6.32
C ARG A 66 -2.51 -4.90 -7.82
N SER A 67 -3.69 -5.38 -8.19
CA SER A 67 -4.08 -5.62 -9.58
C SER A 67 -4.54 -4.35 -10.32
N GLY A 68 -4.53 -3.19 -9.66
CA GLY A 68 -4.96 -1.92 -10.25
C GLY A 68 -6.48 -1.76 -10.38
N ARG A 69 -7.27 -2.68 -9.81
CA ARG A 69 -8.74 -2.64 -9.81
C ARG A 69 -9.23 -1.79 -8.64
N TYR A 70 -8.94 -0.49 -8.70
CA TYR A 70 -9.07 0.40 -7.54
C TYR A 70 -10.51 0.64 -7.10
N GLU A 71 -11.44 0.80 -8.03
CA GLU A 71 -12.87 1.00 -7.74
C GLU A 71 -13.47 -0.22 -7.03
N GLU A 72 -13.08 -1.42 -7.47
CA GLU A 72 -13.52 -2.67 -6.84
C GLU A 72 -12.87 -2.85 -5.46
N ALA A 73 -11.58 -2.52 -5.33
CA ALA A 73 -10.92 -2.50 -4.04
C ALA A 73 -11.62 -1.53 -3.06
N ILE A 74 -12.05 -0.36 -3.52
CA ILE A 74 -12.80 0.61 -2.70
C ILE A 74 -14.11 0.03 -2.20
N ALA A 75 -14.86 -0.70 -3.05
CA ALA A 75 -16.10 -1.35 -2.65
C ALA A 75 -15.84 -2.37 -1.54
N VAL A 76 -14.87 -3.27 -1.74
CA VAL A 76 -14.53 -4.30 -0.74
C VAL A 76 -13.96 -3.69 0.55
N TYR A 77 -13.13 -2.65 0.48
CA TYR A 77 -12.69 -1.92 1.68
C TYR A 77 -13.84 -1.24 2.42
N THR A 78 -14.89 -0.80 1.72
CA THR A 78 -16.07 -0.21 2.36
C THR A 78 -16.82 -1.27 3.17
N GLU A 79 -16.96 -2.49 2.64
CA GLU A 79 -17.51 -3.62 3.39
C GLU A 79 -16.64 -3.99 4.58
N ALA A 80 -15.32 -4.09 4.38
CA ALA A 80 -14.37 -4.39 5.47
C ALA A 80 -14.44 -3.35 6.60
N LEU A 81 -14.60 -2.07 6.26
CA LEU A 81 -14.68 -0.99 7.24
C LEU A 81 -15.92 -1.10 8.14
N ALA A 82 -17.04 -1.61 7.61
CA ALA A 82 -18.26 -1.83 8.38
C ALA A 82 -18.10 -2.93 9.45
N LEU A 83 -17.16 -3.86 9.24
CA LEU A 83 -16.85 -4.96 10.16
C LEU A 83 -15.63 -4.68 11.06
N ALA A 84 -14.90 -3.61 10.80
CA ALA A 84 -13.64 -3.32 11.46
C ALA A 84 -13.86 -2.84 12.91
N SER A 85 -13.16 -3.46 13.86
CA SER A 85 -13.03 -2.89 15.21
C SER A 85 -12.20 -1.59 15.16
N PRO A 86 -12.34 -0.68 16.15
CA PRO A 86 -11.67 0.63 16.14
C PRO A 86 -10.16 0.57 15.84
N ARG A 87 -9.48 -0.47 16.34
CA ARG A 87 -8.04 -0.70 16.12
C ARG A 87 -7.66 -1.01 14.67
N TRP A 88 -8.57 -1.56 13.86
CA TRP A 88 -8.30 -1.93 12.47
C TRP A 88 -8.81 -0.91 11.44
N LYS A 89 -9.69 0.01 11.87
CA LYS A 89 -10.29 1.02 10.98
C LYS A 89 -9.26 1.90 10.28
N TYR A 90 -8.21 2.33 10.98
CA TYR A 90 -7.18 3.20 10.41
C TYR A 90 -6.51 2.56 9.19
N LEU A 91 -6.28 1.24 9.24
CA LEU A 91 -5.62 0.48 8.18
C LEU A 91 -6.49 0.43 6.93
N ILE A 92 -7.78 0.14 7.09
CA ILE A 92 -8.74 0.11 5.97
C ILE A 92 -8.89 1.48 5.34
N MET A 93 -9.07 2.52 6.15
CA MET A 93 -9.18 3.90 5.67
C MET A 93 -7.90 4.33 4.94
N GLN A 94 -6.72 3.92 5.41
CA GLN A 94 -5.46 4.18 4.71
C GLN A 94 -5.48 3.59 3.30
N PHE A 95 -5.74 2.30 3.15
CA PHE A 95 -5.69 1.67 1.83
C PHE A 95 -6.80 2.12 0.91
N ARG A 96 -8.02 2.32 1.43
CA ARG A 96 -9.12 2.89 0.66
C ARG A 96 -8.79 4.30 0.17
N GLY A 97 -8.19 5.14 1.02
CA GLY A 97 -7.70 6.47 0.66
C GLY A 97 -6.59 6.44 -0.41
N LEU A 98 -5.72 5.44 -0.36
CA LEU A 98 -4.71 5.22 -1.41
C LEU A 98 -5.34 4.80 -2.74
N CYS A 99 -6.40 3.98 -2.74
CA CYS A 99 -7.15 3.65 -3.95
C CYS A 99 -7.83 4.91 -4.53
N TYR A 100 -8.48 5.73 -3.70
CA TYR A 100 -9.06 7.00 -4.15
C TYR A 100 -8.01 7.94 -4.78
N ASN A 101 -6.80 8.00 -4.21
CA ASN A 101 -5.68 8.71 -4.81
C ASN A 101 -5.31 8.18 -6.21
N ARG A 102 -5.32 6.86 -6.41
CA ARG A 102 -4.98 6.24 -7.70
C ARG A 102 -5.98 6.58 -8.79
N ILE A 103 -7.25 6.76 -8.43
CA ILE A 103 -8.31 7.19 -9.34
C ILE A 103 -8.53 8.72 -9.32
N LYS A 104 -7.57 9.49 -8.77
CA LYS A 104 -7.56 10.96 -8.72
C LYS A 104 -8.72 11.60 -7.95
N GLN A 105 -9.40 10.83 -7.09
CA GLN A 105 -10.43 11.32 -6.19
C GLN A 105 -9.80 11.82 -4.89
N TYR A 106 -9.07 12.93 -4.97
CA TYR A 106 -8.22 13.39 -3.87
C TYR A 106 -9.00 13.84 -2.64
N ASP A 107 -10.20 14.43 -2.81
CA ASP A 107 -11.04 14.86 -1.68
C ASP A 107 -11.50 13.66 -0.84
N GLN A 108 -11.96 12.58 -1.49
CA GLN A 108 -12.30 11.33 -0.82
C GLN A 108 -11.08 10.69 -0.12
N ALA A 109 -9.90 10.75 -0.76
CA ALA A 109 -8.67 10.26 -0.15
C ALA A 109 -8.32 11.04 1.12
N ILE A 110 -8.34 12.37 1.05
CA ILE A 110 -8.06 13.27 2.18
C ILE A 110 -9.04 13.00 3.32
N ASN A 111 -10.34 12.84 3.02
CA ASN A 111 -11.35 12.53 4.04
C ASN A 111 -11.07 11.21 4.76
N ASN A 112 -10.68 10.15 4.04
CA ASN A 112 -10.32 8.87 4.67
C ASN A 112 -9.11 9.02 5.61
N PHE A 113 -8.08 9.75 5.20
CA PHE A 113 -6.90 9.94 6.06
C PHE A 113 -7.22 10.82 7.27
N THR A 114 -8.01 11.88 7.10
CA THR A 114 -8.44 12.75 8.21
C THR A 114 -9.26 11.98 9.24
N ASP A 115 -10.29 11.23 8.79
CA ASP A 115 -11.13 10.43 9.67
C ASP A 115 -10.30 9.39 10.45
N ALA A 116 -9.36 8.73 9.76
CA ALA A 116 -8.45 7.80 10.41
C ALA A 116 -7.56 8.49 11.47
N ILE A 117 -7.00 9.67 11.18
CA ILE A 117 -6.15 10.42 12.12
C ILE A 117 -6.93 10.85 13.37
N GLU A 118 -8.18 11.27 13.20
CA GLU A 118 -9.00 11.87 14.27
C GLU A 118 -9.73 10.84 15.12
N ASN A 119 -10.20 9.74 14.51
CA ASN A 119 -11.18 8.85 15.13
C ASN A 119 -10.71 7.41 15.34
N CYS A 120 -9.48 7.05 14.94
CA CYS A 120 -8.96 5.70 15.12
C CYS A 120 -7.89 5.59 16.22
N GLU A 121 -7.81 4.39 16.79
CA GLU A 121 -6.71 3.99 17.65
C GLU A 121 -5.54 3.46 16.80
N PHE A 122 -4.31 3.75 17.25
CA PHE A 122 -3.10 3.37 16.53
C PHE A 122 -2.27 2.39 17.35
N PRO A 123 -1.79 1.29 16.76
CA PRO A 123 -0.93 0.35 17.47
C PRO A 123 0.48 0.91 17.75
N HIS A 124 0.90 1.93 17.00
CA HIS A 124 2.15 2.66 17.19
C HIS A 124 2.11 4.00 16.46
N ASP A 125 2.89 4.96 16.94
CA ASP A 125 2.95 6.34 16.42
C ASP A 125 3.24 6.43 14.91
N ASN A 126 4.13 5.56 14.41
CA ASN A 126 4.47 5.51 12.98
C ASN A 126 3.24 5.27 12.10
N ALA A 127 2.23 4.51 12.55
CA ALA A 127 1.01 4.27 11.75
C ALA A 127 0.23 5.57 11.52
N ARG A 128 0.14 6.43 12.55
CA ARG A 128 -0.45 7.76 12.43
C ARG A 128 0.38 8.65 11.50
N GLY A 129 1.71 8.59 11.61
CA GLY A 129 2.62 9.30 10.72
C GLY A 129 2.42 8.95 9.24
N GLN A 130 2.16 7.67 8.92
CA GLN A 130 1.91 7.23 7.54
C GLN A 130 0.61 7.80 6.96
N LEU A 131 -0.40 8.05 7.79
CA LEU A 131 -1.63 8.73 7.35
C LEU A 131 -1.37 10.20 7.04
N TYR A 132 -0.61 10.90 7.90
CA TYR A 132 -0.18 12.26 7.63
C TYR A 132 0.60 12.34 6.32
N LEU A 133 1.56 11.44 6.10
CA LEU A 133 2.32 11.37 4.85
C LEU A 133 1.39 11.14 3.65
N SER A 134 0.45 10.20 3.76
CA SER A 134 -0.49 9.90 2.67
C SER A 134 -1.42 11.09 2.36
N ARG A 135 -1.87 11.82 3.38
CA ARG A 135 -2.70 13.01 3.24
C ARG A 135 -1.90 14.18 2.64
N ALA A 136 -0.64 14.39 3.06
CA ALA A 136 0.27 15.35 2.45
C ALA A 136 0.42 15.12 0.93
N LEU A 137 0.69 13.86 0.54
CA LEU A 137 0.79 13.50 -0.88
C LEU A 137 -0.52 13.74 -1.64
N SER A 138 -1.67 13.63 -0.96
CA SER A 138 -2.98 13.89 -1.55
C SER A 138 -3.20 15.39 -1.78
N TYR A 139 -2.85 16.23 -0.79
CA TYR A 139 -2.85 17.68 -0.95
C TYR A 139 -1.95 18.13 -2.10
N GLY A 140 -0.72 17.60 -2.17
CA GLY A 140 0.21 17.92 -3.25
C GLY A 140 -0.27 17.51 -4.64
N ARG A 141 -1.07 16.44 -4.75
CA ARG A 141 -1.68 16.03 -6.03
C ARG A 141 -2.96 16.78 -6.38
N ARG A 142 -3.69 17.25 -5.36
CA ARG A 142 -4.93 18.02 -5.51
C ARG A 142 -4.64 19.46 -5.94
N ASP A 143 -3.55 20.04 -5.43
CA ASP A 143 -2.96 21.31 -5.85
C ASP A 143 -3.96 22.49 -5.88
N ARG A 144 -4.76 22.62 -4.82
CA ARG A 144 -5.67 23.76 -4.62
C ARG A 144 -5.07 24.79 -3.66
N GLU A 145 -5.68 25.97 -3.59
CA GLU A 145 -5.31 27.01 -2.62
C GLU A 145 -5.28 26.46 -1.18
N GLY A 146 -4.18 26.72 -0.48
CA GLY A 146 -3.93 26.21 0.87
C GLY A 146 -3.36 24.78 0.93
N ASP A 147 -3.26 24.05 -0.18
CA ASP A 147 -2.81 22.65 -0.16
C ASP A 147 -1.31 22.52 0.02
N ILE A 148 -0.53 23.49 -0.44
CA ILE A 148 0.91 23.50 -0.18
C ILE A 148 1.16 23.62 1.32
N GLU A 149 0.49 24.56 1.99
CA GLU A 149 0.58 24.77 3.43
C GLU A 149 0.14 23.53 4.21
N ARG A 150 -0.99 22.93 3.84
CA ARG A 150 -1.50 21.68 4.46
C ARG A 150 -0.55 20.51 4.24
N LYS A 151 0.00 20.36 3.03
CA LYS A 151 1.02 19.36 2.72
C LYS A 151 2.23 19.52 3.63
N CYS A 152 2.77 20.72 3.75
CA CYS A 152 3.96 20.99 4.56
C CYS A 152 3.71 20.73 6.05
N ALA A 153 2.54 21.10 6.56
CA ALA A 153 2.13 20.79 7.93
C ALA A 153 2.04 19.27 8.17
N ASP A 154 1.45 18.53 7.23
CA ASP A 154 1.34 17.07 7.34
C ASP A 154 2.71 16.37 7.19
N LEU A 155 3.61 16.85 6.33
CA LEU A 155 4.97 16.31 6.23
C LEU A 155 5.76 16.50 7.53
N LYS A 156 5.61 17.65 8.20
CA LYS A 156 6.17 17.87 9.53
C LYS A 156 5.62 16.87 10.54
N LYS A 157 4.30 16.66 10.56
CA LYS A 157 3.67 15.66 11.43
C LYS A 157 4.14 14.23 11.12
N ALA A 158 4.28 13.88 9.84
CA ALA A 158 4.80 12.57 9.43
C ALA A 158 6.21 12.32 9.99
N ARG A 159 7.07 13.34 10.03
CA ARG A 159 8.40 13.27 10.67
C ARG A 159 8.31 13.15 12.19
N GLU A 160 7.47 13.95 12.85
CA GLU A 160 7.25 13.88 14.30
C GLU A 160 6.81 12.48 14.74
N TYR A 161 5.99 11.80 13.93
CA TYR A 161 5.54 10.43 14.17
C TYR A 161 6.50 9.35 13.61
N GLY A 162 7.67 9.72 13.08
CA GLY A 162 8.69 8.79 12.59
C GLY A 162 8.32 8.03 11.32
N ALA A 163 7.36 8.52 10.53
CA ALA A 163 6.97 7.93 9.23
C ALA A 163 7.77 8.48 8.04
N LEU A 164 8.44 9.61 8.23
CA LEU A 164 9.30 10.23 7.24
C LEU A 164 10.60 10.65 7.95
N GLU A 165 11.75 10.29 7.37
CA GLU A 165 13.06 10.70 7.85
C GLU A 165 13.96 11.02 6.64
N GLY A 166 14.98 11.84 6.84
CA GLY A 166 15.96 12.15 5.80
C GLY A 166 15.45 13.14 4.73
N ASP A 167 15.58 12.74 3.46
CA ASP A 167 15.49 13.60 2.26
C ASP A 167 14.26 14.54 2.26
N SER A 168 14.50 15.79 1.87
CA SER A 168 13.51 16.85 1.72
C SER A 168 12.86 16.88 0.33
N ALA A 169 13.03 15.84 -0.50
CA ALA A 169 12.39 15.75 -1.82
C ALA A 169 10.87 16.04 -1.79
N LEU A 170 10.17 15.63 -0.74
CA LEU A 170 8.74 15.90 -0.57
C LEU A 170 8.41 17.32 -0.10
N ASP A 171 9.41 18.06 0.40
CA ASP A 171 9.27 19.43 0.92
C ASP A 171 9.27 20.48 -0.20
N THR A 172 9.17 20.09 -1.47
CA THR A 172 9.12 21.04 -2.58
C THR A 172 7.99 22.06 -2.37
N GLY A 173 8.31 23.35 -2.22
CA GLY A 173 7.32 24.41 -1.94
C GLY A 173 6.97 24.57 -0.45
N CYS A 174 7.60 23.82 0.45
CA CYS A 174 7.59 24.07 1.89
C CYS A 174 8.75 25.01 2.23
N ASN A 175 8.42 26.22 2.68
CA ASN A 175 9.39 27.22 3.13
C ASN A 175 9.56 27.19 4.65
#